data_AF-A0A7J7ETN5-F1
#
_entry.id   AF-A0A7J7ETN5-F1
#
_cell.length_a   1.000
_cell.length_b   1.000
_cell.length_c   1.000
_cell.angle_alpha   90.00
_cell.angle_beta   90.00
_cell.angle_gamma   90.00
#
_symmetry.space_group_name_H-M   'P 1'
#
loop_
_entity.id
_entity.type
_entity.pdbx_description
1 polymer ?
#
loop_
_entity_poly.entity_id
_entity_poly.type
_entity_poly.pdbx_seq_one_letter_code
_entity_poly.pdbx_strand_id
1 'polypeptide(L)'
;MKLNKEMVEGMGGTQSEQYQEFRKQCYTAFLHLRRYSNLILNLFSLMVDANIPDIALEPDKTVKKVQDKFRLDLSDEEAVHYMQSLIDESVHALFAAVVEQIHKFAQNYHRGKQQVKPSKLVQEFSQVN
;
A
#
# COMPACT_ATOMS: atom_id res chain seq x y z
N MET A 1 -2.19 4.32 -1.63
CA MET A 1 -1.95 4.99 -0.34
C MET A 1 -0.61 4.50 0.22
N LYS A 2 0.13 5.29 1.01
CA LYS A 2 1.27 4.76 1.80
C LYS A 2 0.74 4.26 3.14
N LEU A 3 0.28 3.02 3.17
CA LEU A 3 -0.19 2.34 4.37
C LEU A 3 0.55 1.00 4.44
N ASN A 4 1.18 0.69 5.57
CA ASN A 4 1.86 -0.59 5.78
C ASN A 4 1.04 -1.50 6.70
N LYS A 5 1.46 -2.76 6.78
CA LYS A 5 0.75 -3.80 7.54
C LYS A 5 0.71 -3.48 9.02
N GLU A 6 1.83 -3.02 9.56
CA GLU A 6 2.01 -2.73 10.98
C GLU A 6 1.10 -1.59 11.43
N MET A 7 0.85 -0.59 10.58
CA MET A 7 -0.13 0.46 10.84
C MET A 7 -1.55 -0.08 10.92
N VAL A 8 -1.93 -1.01 10.04
CA VAL A 8 -3.27 -1.63 10.04
C VAL A 8 -3.45 -2.54 11.25
N GLU A 9 -2.44 -3.33 11.59
CA GLU A 9 -2.45 -4.17 12.79
C GLU A 9 -2.46 -3.33 14.06
N GLY A 10 -1.74 -2.20 14.10
CA GLY A 10 -1.77 -1.24 15.20
C GLY A 10 -3.15 -0.61 15.43
N MET A 11 -3.98 -0.54 14.39
CA MET A 11 -5.39 -0.15 14.50
C MET A 11 -6.32 -1.31 14.89
N GLY A 12 -5.81 -2.54 15.11
CA GLY A 12 -6.62 -3.71 15.44
C GLY A 12 -7.08 -4.54 14.24
N GLY A 13 -6.53 -4.29 13.05
CA GLY A 13 -6.85 -5.00 11.82
C GLY A 13 -8.04 -4.42 11.06
N THR A 14 -8.32 -4.94 9.87
CA THR A 14 -9.33 -4.36 8.95
C THR A 14 -10.76 -4.44 9.46
N GLN A 15 -11.02 -5.32 10.43
CA GLN A 15 -12.34 -5.54 11.02
C GLN A 15 -12.56 -4.74 12.31
N SER A 16 -11.54 -4.01 12.79
CA SER A 16 -11.67 -3.22 14.01
C SER A 16 -12.50 -1.95 13.78
N GLU A 17 -13.14 -1.48 14.83
CA GLU A 17 -13.84 -0.20 14.84
C GLU A 17 -12.88 0.97 14.56
N GLN A 18 -11.67 0.91 15.10
CA GLN A 18 -10.63 1.93 14.91
C GLN A 18 -10.19 2.05 13.45
N TYR A 19 -10.10 0.92 12.72
CA TYR A 19 -9.81 0.96 11.29
C TYR A 19 -10.96 1.57 10.49
N GLN A 20 -12.22 1.29 10.85
CA GLN A 20 -13.37 1.93 10.19
C GLN A 20 -13.42 3.43 10.46
N GLU A 21 -13.13 3.87 11.69
CA GLU A 21 -13.06 5.29 12.02
C GLU A 21 -11.90 5.98 11.30
N PHE A 22 -10.73 5.34 11.19
CA PHE A 22 -9.61 5.82 10.37
C PHE A 22 -10.05 6.07 8.91
N ARG A 23 -10.74 5.10 8.29
CA ARG A 23 -11.24 5.25 6.92
C ARG A 23 -12.19 6.45 6.80
N LYS A 24 -13.15 6.56 7.71
CA LYS A 24 -14.10 7.69 7.76
C LYS A 24 -13.39 9.03 7.91
N GLN A 25 -12.36 9.10 8.75
CA GLN A 25 -11.53 10.30 8.89
C GLN A 25 -10.78 10.63 7.61
N CYS A 26 -10.21 9.64 6.90
CA CYS A 26 -9.58 9.85 5.60
C CYS A 26 -10.55 10.44 4.57
N TYR A 27 -11.77 9.91 4.50
CA TYR A 27 -12.80 10.41 3.57
C TYR A 27 -13.17 11.86 3.91
N THR A 28 -13.45 12.11 5.18
CA THR A 28 -13.84 13.44 5.67
C THR A 28 -12.73 14.46 5.42
N ALA A 29 -11.49 14.12 5.75
CA ALA A 29 -10.33 14.98 5.53
C ALA A 29 -10.13 15.26 4.03
N PHE A 30 -10.24 14.26 3.17
CA PHE A 30 -10.12 14.43 1.73
C PHE A 30 -11.17 15.39 1.17
N LEU A 31 -12.43 15.26 1.58
CA LEU A 31 -13.50 16.19 1.18
C LEU A 31 -13.24 17.61 1.67
N HIS A 32 -12.77 17.79 2.91
CA HIS A 32 -12.43 19.11 3.43
C HIS A 32 -11.28 19.74 2.63
N LEU A 33 -10.21 18.99 2.37
CA LEU A 33 -9.08 19.49 1.59
C LEU A 33 -9.48 19.87 0.15
N ARG A 34 -10.38 19.09 -0.49
CA ARG A 34 -10.95 19.41 -1.81
C ARG A 34 -11.64 20.77 -1.84
N ARG A 35 -12.41 21.11 -0.80
CA ARG A 35 -13.10 22.41 -0.68
C ARG A 35 -12.14 23.60 -0.61
N TYR A 36 -10.94 23.40 -0.05
CA TYR A 36 -9.90 24.42 0.05
C TYR A 36 -8.82 24.30 -1.04
N SER A 37 -9.03 23.48 -2.06
CA SER A 37 -8.03 23.20 -3.12
C SER A 37 -7.55 24.48 -3.82
N ASN A 38 -8.43 25.44 -4.12
CA ASN A 38 -8.04 26.70 -4.76
C ASN A 38 -6.97 27.47 -3.98
N LEU A 39 -7.10 27.55 -2.65
CA LEU A 39 -6.10 28.23 -1.81
C LEU A 39 -4.77 27.48 -1.87
N ILE A 40 -4.81 26.15 -1.75
CA ILE A 40 -3.61 25.31 -1.80
C ILE A 40 -2.91 25.45 -3.16
N LEU A 41 -3.67 25.39 -4.26
CA LEU A 41 -3.13 25.53 -5.62
C LEU A 41 -2.52 26.91 -5.84
N ASN A 42 -3.16 27.98 -5.36
CA ASN A 42 -2.61 29.33 -5.45
C ASN A 42 -1.29 29.46 -4.69
N LEU A 43 -1.18 28.85 -3.50
CA LEU A 43 0.08 28.81 -2.76
C LEU A 43 1.16 28.07 -3.56
N PHE A 44 0.85 26.91 -4.14
CA PHE A 44 1.81 26.18 -4.99
C PHE A 44 2.22 26.97 -6.24
N SER A 45 1.32 27.74 -6.85
CA SER A 45 1.64 28.63 -7.98
C SER A 45 2.64 29.72 -7.58
N LEU A 46 2.56 30.24 -6.35
CA LEU A 46 3.53 31.22 -5.83
C LEU A 46 4.87 30.59 -5.45
N MET A 47 4.90 29.29 -5.18
CA MET A 47 6.11 28.55 -4.77
C MET A 47 6.96 28.05 -5.95
N VAL A 48 6.53 28.31 -7.19
CA VAL A 48 7.24 27.89 -8.42
C VAL A 48 8.69 28.39 -8.45
N ASP A 49 8.95 29.61 -7.98
CA ASP A 49 10.28 30.22 -7.96
C ASP A 49 11.03 30.04 -6.63
N ALA A 50 10.48 29.28 -5.67
CA ALA A 50 11.04 29.12 -4.33
C ALA A 50 12.30 28.23 -4.27
N ASN A 51 12.84 27.81 -5.42
CA ASN A 51 14.02 26.94 -5.57
C ASN A 51 13.94 25.62 -4.78
N ILE A 52 12.72 25.09 -4.59
CA ILE A 52 12.51 23.77 -3.99
C ILE A 52 12.88 22.71 -5.03
N PRO A 53 13.83 21.80 -4.77
CA PRO A 53 14.39 20.90 -5.78
C PRO A 53 13.36 20.13 -6.62
N ASP A 54 12.34 19.56 -5.97
CA ASP A 54 11.29 18.78 -6.64
C ASP A 54 10.34 19.65 -7.48
N ILE A 55 10.16 20.92 -7.10
CA ILE A 55 9.31 21.89 -7.81
C ILE A 55 10.08 22.50 -8.98
N ALA A 56 11.33 22.89 -8.75
CA ALA A 56 12.20 23.51 -9.74
C ALA A 56 12.50 22.57 -10.93
N LEU A 57 12.41 21.26 -10.73
CA LEU A 57 12.56 20.28 -11.81
C LEU A 57 11.42 20.36 -12.84
N GLU A 58 10.18 20.57 -12.40
CA GLU A 58 9.00 20.66 -13.26
C GLU A 58 7.97 21.67 -12.71
N PRO A 59 8.28 22.97 -12.72
CA PRO A 59 7.46 24.00 -12.06
C PRO A 59 6.03 24.05 -12.60
N ASP A 60 5.88 24.06 -13.92
CA ASP A 60 4.57 24.10 -14.60
C ASP A 60 3.72 22.84 -14.37
N LYS A 61 4.37 21.70 -14.08
CA LYS A 61 3.67 20.42 -13.87
C LYS A 61 3.36 20.18 -12.40
N THR A 62 4.03 20.85 -11.47
CA THR A 62 3.85 20.62 -10.04
C THR A 62 2.44 21.00 -9.58
N VAL A 63 1.97 22.20 -9.95
CA VAL A 63 0.61 22.66 -9.62
C VAL A 63 -0.44 21.71 -10.20
N LYS A 64 -0.26 21.32 -11.47
CA LYS A 64 -1.15 20.37 -12.15
C LYS A 64 -1.17 18.99 -11.47
N LYS A 65 -0.01 18.44 -11.10
CA LYS A 65 0.07 17.18 -10.36
C LYS A 65 -0.68 17.25 -9.04
N VAL A 66 -0.58 18.37 -8.31
CA VAL A 66 -1.31 18.56 -7.04
C VAL A 66 -2.81 18.66 -7.31
N GLN A 67 -3.23 19.41 -8.33
CA GLN A 67 -4.63 19.51 -8.75
C GLN A 67 -5.22 18.15 -9.11
N ASP A 68 -4.50 17.34 -9.88
CA ASP A 68 -4.91 15.99 -10.28
C ASP A 68 -5.11 15.07 -9.07
N LYS A 69 -4.39 15.29 -7.95
CA LYS A 69 -4.60 14.54 -6.70
C LYS A 69 -5.88 14.92 -5.97
N PHE A 70 -6.39 16.13 -6.14
CA PHE A 70 -7.66 16.54 -5.53
C PHE A 70 -8.87 15.94 -6.24
N ARG A 71 -8.72 15.45 -7.48
CA ARG A 71 -9.80 14.83 -8.27
C ARG A 71 -11.05 15.71 -8.36
N LEU A 72 -10.84 17.00 -8.64
CA LEU A 72 -11.93 18.00 -8.73
C LEU A 72 -12.94 17.69 -9.86
N ASP A 73 -12.62 16.72 -10.72
CA ASP A 73 -13.50 16.13 -11.73
C ASP A 73 -14.64 15.28 -11.14
N LEU A 74 -14.51 14.83 -9.89
CA LEU A 74 -15.46 13.93 -9.22
C LEU A 74 -16.43 14.67 -8.31
N SER A 75 -17.66 14.14 -8.16
CA SER A 75 -18.58 14.51 -7.07
C SER A 75 -18.00 14.16 -5.69
N ASP A 76 -18.62 14.65 -4.61
CA ASP A 76 -18.19 14.29 -3.26
C ASP A 76 -18.37 12.78 -2.99
N GLU A 77 -19.46 12.18 -3.47
CA GLU A 77 -19.71 10.74 -3.38
C GLU A 77 -18.67 9.92 -4.17
N GLU A 78 -18.39 10.33 -5.40
CA GLU A 78 -17.39 9.68 -6.25
C GLU A 78 -15.98 9.82 -5.67
N ALA A 79 -15.67 10.97 -5.06
CA ALA A 79 -14.40 11.22 -4.39
C ALA A 79 -14.21 10.33 -3.16
N VAL A 80 -15.28 10.05 -2.40
CA VAL A 80 -15.24 9.08 -1.30
C VAL A 80 -14.97 7.68 -1.83
N HIS A 81 -15.66 7.25 -2.90
CA HIS A 81 -15.41 5.96 -3.53
C HIS A 81 -13.98 5.82 -4.06
N TYR A 82 -13.44 6.89 -4.67
CA TYR A 82 -12.04 6.94 -5.09
C TYR A 82 -11.08 6.76 -3.91
N MET A 83 -11.33 7.44 -2.78
CA MET A 83 -10.49 7.28 -1.60
C MET A 83 -10.61 5.90 -0.96
N GLN A 84 -11.81 5.31 -1.01
CA GLN A 84 -12.05 3.94 -0.60
C GLN A 84 -11.21 2.96 -1.43
N SER A 85 -11.23 3.06 -2.76
CA SER A 85 -10.45 2.16 -3.63
C SER A 85 -8.95 2.27 -3.35
N LEU A 86 -8.43 3.49 -3.15
CA LEU A 86 -7.03 3.70 -2.81
C LEU A 86 -6.62 3.04 -1.49
N ILE A 87 -7.49 3.05 -0.48
CA ILE A 87 -7.24 2.36 0.80
C ILE A 87 -7.27 0.86 0.58
N ASP A 88 -8.30 0.35 -0.08
CA ASP A 88 -8.54 -1.07 -0.25
C ASP A 88 -7.44 -1.73 -1.12
N GLU A 89 -7.01 -1.07 -2.20
CA GLU A 89 -5.86 -1.49 -3.02
C GLU A 89 -4.56 -1.58 -2.21
N SER A 90 -4.35 -0.60 -1.32
CA SER A 90 -3.14 -0.57 -0.49
C SER A 90 -3.15 -1.72 0.50
N VAL A 91 -4.30 -2.02 1.11
CA VAL A 91 -4.45 -3.14 2.04
C VAL A 91 -4.38 -4.49 1.33
N HIS A 92 -4.99 -4.63 0.15
CA HIS A 92 -4.92 -5.86 -0.62
C HIS A 92 -3.50 -6.19 -1.07
N ALA A 93 -2.73 -5.17 -1.51
CA ALA A 93 -1.32 -5.34 -1.84
C ALA A 93 -0.50 -5.87 -0.64
N LEU A 94 -0.82 -5.44 0.59
CA LEU A 94 -0.20 -5.97 1.80
C LEU A 94 -0.56 -7.44 2.02
N PHE A 95 -1.84 -7.81 1.87
CA PHE A 95 -2.27 -9.21 2.04
C PHE A 95 -1.61 -10.13 1.01
N ALA A 96 -1.55 -9.72 -0.26
CA ALA A 96 -0.89 -10.50 -1.31
C ALA A 96 0.59 -10.76 -0.98
N ALA A 97 1.32 -9.73 -0.52
CA ALA A 97 2.72 -9.88 -0.10
C ALA A 97 2.89 -10.84 1.07
N VAL A 98 1.99 -10.81 2.07
CA VAL A 98 2.03 -11.74 3.21
C VAL A 98 1.75 -13.18 2.78
N VAL A 99 0.74 -13.40 1.94
CA VAL A 99 0.39 -14.73 1.42
C VAL A 99 1.56 -15.32 0.62
N GLU A 100 2.24 -14.49 -0.18
CA GLU A 100 3.41 -14.93 -0.94
C GLU A 100 4.56 -15.38 -0.01
N GLN A 101 4.81 -14.65 1.09
CA GLN A 101 5.82 -15.04 2.08
C GLN A 101 5.48 -16.37 2.78
N ILE A 102 4.22 -16.56 3.15
CA ILE A 102 3.75 -17.83 3.74
C ILE A 102 3.90 -18.98 2.74
N HIS A 103 3.55 -18.76 1.48
CA HIS A 103 3.69 -19.77 0.42
C HIS A 103 5.16 -20.16 0.21
N LYS A 104 6.07 -19.17 0.13
CA LYS A 104 7.53 -19.41 0.04
C LYS A 104 8.06 -20.18 1.24
N PHE A 105 7.64 -19.83 2.45
CA PHE A 105 8.03 -20.54 3.67
C PHE A 105 7.57 -22.00 3.64
N ALA A 106 6.28 -22.25 3.33
CA ALA A 106 5.73 -23.59 3.21
C ALA A 106 6.46 -24.41 2.14
N GLN A 107 6.72 -23.82 0.97
CA GLN A 107 7.44 -24.49 -0.13
C GLN A 107 8.88 -24.84 0.25
N ASN A 108 9.59 -23.94 0.95
CA ASN A 108 10.94 -24.20 1.46
C ASN A 108 10.97 -25.29 2.52
N TYR A 109 9.98 -25.29 3.42
CA TYR A 109 9.82 -26.33 4.43
C TYR A 109 9.53 -27.70 3.81
N HIS A 110 8.65 -27.77 2.80
CA HIS A 110 8.37 -28.99 2.05
C HIS A 110 9.58 -29.47 1.23
N ARG A 111 10.35 -28.56 0.60
CA ARG A 111 11.62 -28.89 -0.10
C ARG A 111 12.67 -29.42 0.86
N GLY A 112 12.77 -28.87 2.07
CA GLY A 112 13.66 -29.36 3.11
C GLY A 112 13.36 -30.80 3.55
N LYS A 113 12.07 -31.20 3.56
CA LYS A 113 11.67 -32.58 3.90
C LYS A 113 11.93 -33.62 2.80
N GLN A 114 12.12 -33.22 1.54
CA GLN A 114 12.42 -34.16 0.45
C GLN A 114 13.91 -34.52 0.33
N GLN A 115 14.83 -33.69 0.84
CA GLN A 115 16.27 -34.02 0.87
C GLN A 115 16.66 -34.98 2.01
N VAL A 116 15.83 -35.11 3.06
CA VAL A 116 16.06 -36.06 4.18
C VAL A 116 15.35 -37.40 3.92
N LYS A 117 15.42 -37.92 2.68
CA LYS A 117 15.16 -39.34 2.43
C LYS A 117 16.50 -40.08 2.50
N PRO A 118 16.67 -41.11 3.35
CA PRO A 118 17.94 -41.82 3.49
C PRO A 118 18.16 -42.73 2.27
N SER A 119 18.71 -42.18 1.19
CA SER A 119 19.00 -42.94 -0.03
C SER A 119 20.42 -43.55 -0.07
N LYS A 120 21.09 -43.72 1.09
CA LYS A 120 22.45 -44.32 1.13
C LYS A 120 22.71 -45.29 2.28
N LEU A 121 21.69 -45.85 2.93
CA LEU A 121 21.89 -46.88 3.96
C LEU A 121 21.19 -48.22 3.68
N VAL A 122 20.44 -48.35 2.58
CA VAL A 122 19.76 -49.61 2.22
C VAL A 122 20.44 -50.34 1.04
N GLN A 123 21.42 -49.72 0.38
CA GLN A 123 22.17 -50.37 -0.71
C GLN A 123 23.45 -51.10 -0.26
N GLU A 124 24.04 -50.77 0.90
CA GLU A 124 25.23 -51.49 1.40
C GLU A 124 24.89 -52.79 2.15
N PHE A 125 23.67 -52.95 2.68
CA PHE A 125 23.27 -54.18 3.38
C PHE A 125 22.77 -55.30 2.46
N SER A 126 22.69 -55.08 1.15
CA SER A 126 22.32 -56.13 0.18
C SER A 126 23.53 -56.76 -0.54
N GLN A 127 24.77 -56.37 -0.19
CA GLN A 127 26.00 -57.00 -0.70
C GLN A 127 26.75 -57.84 0.35
N VAL A 128 26.21 -57.95 1.57
CA VAL A 128 26.78 -58.80 2.63
C VAL A 128 25.67 -59.67 3.20
N ASN A 129 25.15 -60.59 2.38
CA ASN A 129 24.57 -61.88 2.77
C ASN A 129 24.20 -62.68 1.51
#